data_AF-A0A948QCW9-F1
#
_entry.id   AF-A0A948QCW9-F1
#
_cell.length_a   1.000
_cell.length_b   1.000
_cell.length_c   1.000
_cell.angle_alpha   90.00
_cell.angle_beta   90.00
_cell.angle_gamma   90.00
#
_symmetry.space_group_name_H-M   'P 1'
#
loop_
_entity.id
_entity.type
_entity.pdbx_description
1 polymer ?
#
loop_
_entity_poly.entity_id
_entity_poly.type
_entity_poly.pdbx_seq_one_letter_code
_entity_poly.pdbx_strand_id
1 'polypeptide(L)'
;LEEQEEAETQWFEGTIITLSEGEENSSPWVMTLEGIEGEVMVYVTEVEGTPVFGARAEIEGVLIGNIIEDARAEIEEEEEEES
;
A
#
# COMPACT_ATOMS: atom_id res chain seq x y z
N LEU A 1 -7.74 -25.54 -21.06
CA LEU A 1 -7.26 -25.26 -19.69
C LEU A 1 -6.62 -23.90 -19.80
N GLU A 2 -7.37 -22.86 -19.47
CA GLU A 2 -6.79 -21.53 -19.36
C GLU A 2 -5.81 -21.62 -18.18
N GLU A 3 -4.54 -21.35 -18.45
CA GLU A 3 -3.53 -21.15 -17.42
C GLU A 3 -4.02 -19.96 -16.60
N GLN A 4 -4.56 -20.24 -15.41
CA GLN A 4 -4.71 -19.19 -14.41
C GLN A 4 -3.28 -18.78 -14.07
N GLU A 5 -2.82 -17.64 -14.59
CA GLU A 5 -1.66 -16.97 -14.02
C GLU A 5 -1.96 -16.84 -12.52
N GLU A 6 -1.25 -17.62 -11.71
CA GLU A 6 -1.28 -17.45 -10.26
C GLU A 6 -0.74 -16.04 -10.03
N ALA A 7 -1.61 -15.13 -9.62
CA ALA A 7 -1.21 -13.76 -9.37
C ALA A 7 -0.23 -13.78 -8.18
N GLU A 8 1.05 -13.55 -8.47
CA GLU A 8 2.11 -13.65 -7.47
C GLU A 8 2.16 -12.38 -6.63
N THR A 9 2.39 -12.56 -5.33
CA THR A 9 2.66 -11.48 -4.38
C THR A 9 3.94 -10.76 -4.77
N GLN A 10 3.90 -9.43 -4.76
CA GLN A 10 5.00 -8.55 -5.12
C GLN A 10 5.15 -7.42 -4.10
N TRP A 11 6.34 -6.83 -4.09
CA TRP A 11 6.68 -5.69 -3.26
C TRP A 11 6.54 -4.39 -4.06
N PHE A 12 5.92 -3.39 -3.44
CA PHE A 12 5.71 -2.07 -4.00
C PHE A 12 6.09 -1.01 -2.98
N GLU A 13 6.69 0.08 -3.44
CA GLU A 13 6.96 1.26 -2.61
C GLU A 13 6.07 2.41 -3.10
N GLY A 14 5.57 3.21 -2.17
CA GLY A 14 4.82 4.39 -2.57
C GLY A 14 4.41 5.31 -1.44
N THR A 15 3.60 6.30 -1.79
CA THR A 15 3.12 7.33 -0.87
C THR A 15 1.62 7.24 -0.70
N ILE A 16 1.15 7.28 0.55
CA ILE A 16 -0.27 7.32 0.90
C ILE A 16 -0.85 8.68 0.53
N ILE A 17 -1.81 8.70 -0.39
CA ILE A 17 -2.48 9.94 -0.83
C ILE A 17 -3.92 10.04 -0.33
N THR A 18 -4.54 8.96 0.14
CA THR A 18 -5.84 9.01 0.82
C THR A 18 -5.97 7.82 1.77
N LEU A 19 -6.48 8.08 2.96
CA LEU A 19 -6.90 7.08 3.93
C LEU A 19 -8.42 7.14 4.06
N SER A 20 -9.07 5.99 4.14
CA SER A 20 -10.51 5.93 4.37
C SER A 20 -10.85 6.41 5.78
N GLU A 21 -11.83 7.31 5.96
CA GLU A 21 -12.15 7.82 7.30
C GLU A 21 -12.85 6.75 8.16
N GLY A 22 -12.13 6.17 9.12
CA GLY A 22 -12.70 5.31 10.17
C GLY A 22 -11.91 4.02 10.45
N GLU A 23 -11.67 3.78 11.75
CA GLU A 23 -10.96 2.64 12.36
C GLU A 23 -9.43 2.62 12.21
N GLU A 24 -8.78 1.91 13.15
CA GLU A 24 -7.33 1.91 13.45
C GLU A 24 -6.44 1.47 12.27
N ASN A 25 -7.01 0.93 11.19
CA ASN A 25 -6.31 0.40 10.00
C ASN A 25 -7.06 0.79 8.71
N SER A 26 -7.23 2.08 8.46
CA SER A 26 -8.12 2.72 7.45
C SER A 26 -7.96 2.28 5.98
N SER A 27 -8.17 1.00 5.71
CA SER A 27 -8.23 0.33 4.41
C SER A 27 -9.61 0.56 3.74
N PRO A 28 -9.69 0.66 2.40
CA PRO A 28 -8.55 0.70 1.48
C PRO A 28 -7.80 2.04 1.55
N TRP A 29 -6.51 1.99 1.20
CA TRP A 29 -5.67 3.16 0.97
C TRP A 29 -5.71 3.52 -0.51
N VAL A 30 -5.49 4.79 -0.81
CA VAL A 30 -5.11 5.21 -2.16
C VAL A 30 -3.66 5.64 -2.10
N MET A 31 -2.83 5.10 -2.99
CA MET A 31 -1.40 5.34 -3.03
C MET A 31 -0.94 5.71 -4.44
N THR A 32 0.16 6.45 -4.52
CA THR A 32 0.98 6.53 -5.74
C THR A 32 2.19 5.62 -5.55
N LEU A 33 2.37 4.64 -6.43
CA LEU A 33 3.44 3.65 -6.32
C LEU A 33 4.57 3.94 -7.31
N GLU A 34 5.80 3.64 -6.92
CA GLU A 34 6.96 3.78 -7.79
C GLU A 34 6.85 2.82 -8.99
N GLY A 35 7.03 3.36 -10.20
CA GLY A 35 6.97 2.57 -11.44
C GLY A 35 5.56 2.20 -11.93
N ILE A 36 4.49 2.58 -11.22
CA ILE A 36 3.10 2.38 -11.65
C ILE A 36 2.46 3.74 -11.93
N GLU A 37 1.92 3.91 -13.14
CA GLU A 37 1.25 5.14 -13.52
C GLU A 37 -0.18 5.20 -12.94
N GLY A 38 -0.45 6.26 -12.18
CA GLY A 38 -1.78 6.55 -11.65
C GLY A 38 -1.93 6.23 -10.16
N GLU A 39 -3.17 6.35 -9.69
CA GLU A 39 -3.54 6.03 -8.31
C GLU A 39 -3.87 4.54 -8.20
N VAL A 40 -3.33 3.91 -7.15
CA VAL A 40 -3.53 2.49 -6.84
C VAL A 40 -4.32 2.38 -5.55
N MET A 41 -5.37 1.55 -5.58
CA MET A 41 -6.15 1.23 -4.39
C MET A 41 -5.54 0.01 -3.70
N VAL A 42 -5.25 0.11 -2.41
CA VAL A 42 -4.56 -0.93 -1.65
C VAL A 42 -5.45 -1.41 -0.52
N TYR A 43 -5.83 -2.68 -0.55
CA TYR A 43 -6.60 -3.34 0.51
C TYR A 43 -5.65 -3.93 1.55
N VAL A 44 -5.30 -3.11 2.54
CA VAL A 44 -4.38 -3.49 3.61
C VAL A 44 -5.08 -4.40 4.62
N THR A 45 -4.45 -5.52 4.94
CA THR A 45 -4.89 -6.51 5.94
C THR A 45 -4.06 -6.45 7.21
N GLU A 46 -2.78 -6.09 7.10
CA GLU A 46 -1.83 -5.94 8.20
C GLU A 46 -1.01 -4.66 8.00
N VAL A 47 -0.83 -3.87 9.07
CA VAL A 47 -0.01 -2.65 9.04
C VAL A 47 0.96 -2.63 10.21
N GLU A 48 2.22 -2.31 9.89
CA GLU A 48 3.26 -1.98 10.86
C GLU A 48 3.56 -0.48 10.77
N GLY A 49 3.44 0.22 11.90
CA GLY A 49 3.53 1.68 11.97
C GLY A 49 2.17 2.38 11.96
N THR A 50 2.17 3.72 11.89
CA THR A 50 0.94 4.53 11.88
C THR A 50 0.74 5.13 10.48
N PRO A 51 -0.27 4.68 9.71
CA PRO A 51 -0.52 5.23 8.39
C PRO A 51 -1.01 6.67 8.52
N VAL A 52 -0.36 7.58 7.81
CA VAL A 52 -0.77 8.99 7.70
C VAL A 52 -0.74 9.43 6.25
N PHE A 53 -1.56 10.42 5.90
CA PHE A 53 -1.51 11.06 4.59
C PHE A 53 -0.10 11.61 4.34
N GLY A 54 0.49 11.28 3.20
CA GLY A 54 1.83 11.69 2.78
C GLY A 54 2.96 10.79 3.27
N ALA A 55 2.69 9.81 4.14
CA ALA A 55 3.73 8.86 4.54
C ALA A 55 4.13 7.92 3.39
N ARG A 56 5.40 7.53 3.40
CA ARG A 56 5.90 6.43 2.58
C ARG A 56 5.57 5.09 3.23
N ALA A 57 5.28 4.11 2.38
CA ALA A 57 5.03 2.76 2.83
C ALA A 57 5.55 1.74 1.80
N GLU A 58 6.11 0.66 2.31
CA GLU A 58 6.35 -0.56 1.56
C GLU A 58 5.11 -1.47 1.67
N ILE A 59 4.69 -2.04 0.55
CA ILE A 59 3.49 -2.84 0.41
C ILE A 59 3.84 -4.19 -0.21
N GLU A 60 3.55 -5.28 0.49
CA GLU A 60 3.59 -6.64 -0.06
C GLU A 60 2.16 -7.09 -0.37
N GLY A 61 1.84 -7.35 -1.64
CA GLY A 61 0.48 -7.75 -2.04
C GLY A 61 0.36 -8.19 -3.50
N VAL A 62 -0.86 -8.48 -3.94
CA VAL A 62 -1.14 -8.96 -5.31
C VAL A 62 -1.73 -7.84 -6.16
N LEU A 63 -1.00 -7.41 -7.21
CA LEU A 63 -1.46 -6.37 -8.12
C LEU A 63 -2.37 -6.93 -9.22
N ILE A 64 -3.62 -6.48 -9.24
CA ILE A 64 -4.63 -6.82 -10.24
C ILE A 64 -5.16 -5.52 -10.86
N GLY A 65 -4.62 -5.15 -12.02
CA GLY A 65 -4.89 -3.84 -12.63
C GLY A 65 -4.30 -2.71 -11.79
N ASN A 66 -5.15 -1.85 -11.22
CA ASN A 66 -4.75 -0.75 -10.33
C ASN A 66 -5.17 -0.98 -8.87
N ILE A 67 -5.34 -2.25 -8.49
CA ILE A 67 -5.73 -2.65 -7.13
C ILE A 67 -4.67 -3.61 -6.61
N ILE A 68 -4.22 -3.40 -5.37
CA ILE A 68 -3.44 -4.37 -4.62
C ILE A 68 -4.36 -5.01 -3.57
N GLU A 69 -4.51 -6.32 -3.65
CA GLU A 69 -5.28 -7.12 -2.69
C GLU A 69 -4.36 -7.81 -1.67
N ASP A 70 -4.94 -8.19 -0.53
CA ASP A 70 -4.30 -8.91 0.58
C ASP A 70 -2.96 -8.31 1.02
N ALA A 71 -2.92 -6.98 1.13
CA ALA A 71 -1.68 -6.25 1.27
C ALA A 71 -1.21 -6.17 2.73
N ARG A 72 0.06 -6.47 2.98
CA ARG A 72 0.77 -6.11 4.21
C ARG A 72 1.54 -4.82 3.98
N ALA A 73 1.41 -3.86 4.89
CA ALA A 73 2.03 -2.55 4.79
C ALA A 73 3.01 -2.29 5.93
N GLU A 74 4.16 -1.71 5.61
CA GLU A 74 5.13 -1.18 6.57
C GLU A 74 5.31 0.32 6.30
N ILE A 75 4.99 1.16 7.29
CA ILE A 75 5.14 2.61 7.17
C ILE A 75 6.59 2.98 7.50
N GLU A 76 7.27 3.67 6.58
CA GLU A 76 8.60 4.19 6.85
C GLU A 76 8.53 5.27 7.92
N GLU A 77 9.23 5.07 9.04
CA GLU A 77 9.42 6.12 10.04
C GLU A 77 10.37 7.17 9.45
N GLU A 78 9.87 8.39 9.20
CA GLU A 78 10.77 9.52 8.96
C GLU A 78 11.63 9.67 10.22
N GLU A 79 12.95 9.40 10.09
CA GLU A 79 13.90 9.74 11.15
C GLU A 79 13.70 11.22 11.45
N GLU A 80 13.10 11.54 12.60
CA GLU A 80 13.02 12.92 13.08
C GLU A 80 14.48 13.41 13.12
N GLU A 81 14.87 14.26 12.18
CA GLU A 81 16.13 14.99 12.28
C GLU A 81 16.01 15.85 13.53
N GLU A 82 16.48 15.31 14.66
CA GLU A 82 16.55 15.99 15.96
C GLU A 82 17.28 17.33 15.73
N SER A 83 16.50 18.41 15.63
CA SER A 83 16.98 19.77 15.43
C SER A 83 17.26 20.48 16.75
#